data_AF-A0A5C7NU57-F1
#
_entry.id   AF-A0A5C7NU57-F1
#
_cell.length_a   1.000
_cell.length_b   1.000
_cell.length_c   1.000
_cell.angle_alpha   90.00
_cell.angle_beta   90.00
_cell.angle_gamma   90.00
#
_symmetry.space_group_name_H-M   'P 1'
#
loop_
_entity.id
_entity.type
_entity.pdbx_description
1 polymer ?
#
loop_
_entity_poly.entity_id
_entity_poly.type
_entity_poly.pdbx_seq_one_letter_code
_entity_poly.pdbx_strand_id
1 'polypeptide(L)'
;MKSVEEFKVHQEEIARLTEQLGKRRAEAAHHANMIREVDNWIQGYGRLSPEELTLSGRAEEVAAKREELKRLREELLVAKASIETLTHQLATLEAESPSAEILLKVRSSELETVRQTLLELEVAMADLETEQARTQTALSEVAAQCVHAALGQEKALTLDAIMDAAATAAASERRRSELSTLLQNIEKALSNLNSRKIELQRAVDGAEKALWVAKADVLLESMKRAAWFPDFKQQLKQAFVAGMAAGTIFDFRLFIPRILGSENILQPYSADDIRAVRASLAAELGLPVKE
;
A
#
# COMPACT_ATOMS: atom_id res chain seq x y z
N MET A 1 11.09 -7.89 7.97
CA MET A 1 10.27 -6.77 8.49
C MET A 1 11.02 -5.45 8.63
N LYS A 2 12.28 -5.38 9.11
CA LYS A 2 13.03 -4.10 9.20
C LYS A 2 13.08 -3.30 7.87
N SER A 3 13.21 -3.99 6.73
CA SER A 3 13.36 -3.36 5.40
C SER A 3 12.12 -2.63 4.84
N VAL A 4 10.91 -2.91 5.33
CA VAL A 4 9.68 -2.30 4.77
C VAL A 4 9.36 -0.98 5.47
N GLU A 5 9.38 -0.97 6.80
CA GLU A 5 9.24 0.26 7.58
C GLU A 5 10.35 1.26 7.25
N GLU A 6 11.60 0.79 7.11
CA GLU A 6 12.72 1.63 6.65
C GLU A 6 12.44 2.24 5.26
N PHE A 7 11.91 1.45 4.31
CA PHE A 7 11.55 1.95 2.98
C PHE A 7 10.44 3.00 3.01
N LYS A 8 9.39 2.81 3.82
CA LYS A 8 8.31 3.80 3.97
C LYS A 8 8.82 5.11 4.57
N VAL A 9 9.64 5.02 5.62
CA VAL A 9 10.26 6.20 6.23
C VAL A 9 11.14 6.94 5.23
N HIS A 10 11.92 6.21 4.42
CA HIS A 10 12.70 6.80 3.34
C HIS A 10 11.81 7.47 2.28
N GLN A 11 10.72 6.85 1.85
CA GLN A 11 9.78 7.46 0.89
C GLN A 11 9.14 8.75 1.42
N GLU A 12 8.72 8.75 2.70
CA GLU A 12 8.15 9.93 3.36
C GLU A 12 9.17 11.07 3.45
N GLU A 13 10.42 10.77 3.77
CA GLU A 13 11.49 11.77 3.85
C GLU A 13 11.88 12.31 2.47
N ILE A 14 11.90 11.48 1.41
CA ILE A 14 12.07 11.94 0.02
C ILE A 14 10.92 12.89 -0.35
N ALA A 15 9.68 12.53 -0.05
CA ALA A 15 8.51 13.36 -0.36
C ALA A 15 8.59 14.72 0.36
N ARG A 16 8.98 14.71 1.64
CA ARG A 16 9.18 15.92 2.44
C ARG A 16 10.29 16.81 1.88
N LEU A 17 11.46 16.25 1.55
CA LEU A 17 12.58 17.01 0.98
C LEU A 17 12.20 17.59 -0.39
N THR A 18 11.45 16.84 -1.21
CA THR A 18 10.93 17.31 -2.50
C THR A 18 10.01 18.52 -2.34
N GLU A 19 9.11 18.48 -1.36
CA GLU A 19 8.20 19.60 -1.06
C GLU A 19 8.98 20.85 -0.60
N GLN A 20 9.95 20.67 0.30
CA GLN A 20 10.81 21.77 0.77
C GLN A 20 11.61 22.40 -0.37
N LEU A 21 12.16 21.57 -1.25
CA LEU A 21 12.91 22.01 -2.42
C LEU A 21 12.00 22.79 -3.38
N GLY A 22 10.75 22.36 -3.57
CA GLY A 22 9.73 23.09 -4.32
C GLY A 22 9.47 24.50 -3.75
N LYS A 23 9.26 24.61 -2.43
CA LYS A 23 9.06 25.90 -1.75
C LYS A 23 10.27 26.82 -1.90
N ARG A 24 11.49 26.31 -1.69
CA ARG A 24 12.71 27.10 -1.85
C ARG A 24 12.95 27.57 -3.28
N ARG A 25 12.61 26.76 -4.29
CA ARG A 25 12.64 27.18 -5.69
C ARG A 25 11.65 28.30 -5.98
N ALA A 26 10.44 28.24 -5.43
CA ALA A 26 9.44 29.30 -5.58
C ALA A 26 9.90 30.61 -4.91
N GLU A 27 10.47 30.54 -3.71
CA GLU A 27 11.06 31.70 -3.02
C GLU A 27 12.21 32.33 -3.82
N ALA A 28 13.13 31.50 -4.34
CA ALA A 28 14.23 31.99 -5.18
C ALA A 28 13.72 32.67 -6.46
N ALA A 29 12.68 32.12 -7.10
CA ALA A 29 12.04 32.74 -8.27
C ALA A 29 11.37 34.08 -7.91
N HIS A 30 10.71 34.16 -6.75
CA HIS A 30 10.10 35.39 -6.26
C HIS A 30 11.17 36.48 -6.01
N HIS A 31 12.26 36.15 -5.30
CA HIS A 31 13.35 37.11 -5.08
C HIS A 31 14.01 37.55 -6.39
N ALA A 32 14.21 36.64 -7.35
CA ALA A 32 14.74 36.99 -8.67
C ALA A 32 13.82 37.98 -9.43
N ASN A 33 12.50 37.79 -9.34
CA ASN A 33 11.52 38.71 -9.92
C ASN A 33 11.54 40.09 -9.23
N MET A 34 11.57 40.11 -7.89
CA MET A 34 11.67 41.35 -7.12
C MET A 34 12.96 42.13 -7.42
N ILE A 35 14.09 41.43 -7.53
CA ILE A 35 15.36 42.05 -7.94
C ILE A 35 15.19 42.70 -9.31
N ARG A 36 14.62 42.00 -10.29
CA ARG A 36 14.40 42.54 -11.64
C ARG A 36 13.51 43.78 -11.62
N GLU A 37 12.44 43.78 -10.82
CA GLU A 37 11.53 44.93 -10.71
C GLU A 37 12.20 46.14 -10.09
N VAL A 38 12.93 45.95 -8.98
CA VAL A 38 13.67 47.03 -8.32
C VAL A 38 14.80 47.55 -9.20
N ASP A 39 15.52 46.66 -9.91
CA ASP A 39 16.61 47.06 -10.82
C ASP A 39 16.07 47.83 -12.02
N ASN A 40 14.95 47.41 -12.61
CA ASN A 40 14.26 48.14 -13.68
C ASN A 40 13.76 49.51 -13.20
N TRP A 41 13.21 49.59 -11.98
CA TRP A 41 12.77 50.84 -11.38
C TRP A 41 13.96 51.80 -11.21
N ILE A 42 15.09 51.33 -10.67
CA ILE A 42 16.30 52.13 -10.51
C ILE A 42 16.85 52.59 -11.87
N GLN A 43 16.89 51.70 -12.88
CA GLN A 43 17.34 52.04 -14.23
C GLN A 43 16.46 53.09 -14.91
N GLY A 44 15.15 53.12 -14.63
CA GLY A 44 14.24 54.17 -15.07
C GLY A 44 14.65 55.57 -14.62
N TYR A 45 15.37 55.68 -13.50
CA TYR A 45 15.96 56.92 -12.98
C TYR A 45 17.45 57.08 -13.31
N GLY A 46 18.08 56.09 -13.94
CA GLY A 46 19.52 56.10 -14.27
C GLY A 46 19.93 57.12 -15.33
N ARG A 47 18.98 57.87 -15.91
CA ARG A 47 19.25 59.01 -16.81
C ARG A 47 19.43 60.33 -16.08
N LEU A 48 19.07 60.39 -14.79
CA LEU A 48 19.22 61.58 -13.97
C LEU A 48 20.60 61.58 -13.30
N SER A 49 21.29 62.71 -13.35
CA SER A 49 22.51 62.90 -12.59
C SER A 49 22.22 62.87 -11.07
N PRO A 50 23.21 62.59 -10.22
CA PRO A 50 23.05 62.65 -8.77
C PRO A 50 22.49 64.00 -8.27
N GLU A 51 22.83 65.09 -8.95
CA GLU A 51 22.33 66.43 -8.65
C GLU A 51 20.85 66.58 -9.01
N GLU A 52 20.41 66.03 -10.16
CA GLU A 52 19.01 66.02 -10.60
C GLU A 52 18.12 65.13 -9.71
N LEU A 53 18.67 64.03 -9.18
CA LEU A 53 17.99 63.17 -8.19
C LEU A 53 17.82 63.87 -6.83
N THR A 54 18.79 64.68 -6.45
CA THR A 54 18.76 65.44 -5.19
C THR A 54 17.79 66.61 -5.30
N LEU A 55 17.81 67.34 -6.43
CA LEU A 55 16.88 68.46 -6.71
C LEU A 55 15.42 68.00 -6.87
N SER A 56 15.19 66.77 -7.32
CA SER A 56 13.85 66.18 -7.43
C SER A 56 13.32 65.56 -6.12
N GLY A 57 14.13 65.55 -5.04
CA GLY A 57 13.76 64.96 -3.75
C GLY A 57 13.67 63.42 -3.76
N ARG A 58 14.18 62.75 -4.80
CA ARG A 58 14.07 61.29 -4.99
C ARG A 58 15.35 60.52 -4.67
N ALA A 59 16.43 61.22 -4.33
CA ALA A 59 17.72 60.61 -3.99
C ALA A 59 17.62 59.59 -2.84
N GLU A 60 16.85 59.90 -1.79
CA GLU A 60 16.62 59.01 -0.65
C GLU A 60 15.82 57.75 -1.05
N GLU A 61 14.84 57.89 -1.94
CA GLU A 61 14.03 56.78 -2.43
C GLU A 61 14.87 55.80 -3.27
N VAL A 62 15.75 56.33 -4.13
CA VAL A 62 16.71 55.51 -4.90
C VAL A 62 17.74 54.84 -4.00
N ALA A 63 18.22 55.51 -2.96
CA ALA A 63 19.13 54.92 -1.99
C ALA A 63 18.45 53.76 -1.21
N ALA A 64 17.21 53.95 -0.76
CA ALA A 64 16.43 52.92 -0.10
C ALA A 64 16.20 51.69 -1.01
N LYS A 65 15.87 51.92 -2.29
CA LYS A 65 15.71 50.84 -3.28
C LYS A 65 17.00 50.08 -3.58
N ARG A 66 18.16 50.74 -3.52
CA ARG A 66 19.47 50.07 -3.66
C ARG A 66 19.79 49.17 -2.48
N GLU A 67 19.48 49.59 -1.25
CA GLU A 67 19.62 48.74 -0.06
C GLU A 67 18.63 47.57 -0.08
N GLU A 68 17.39 47.79 -0.52
CA GLU A 68 16.40 46.72 -0.74
C GLU A 68 16.92 45.69 -1.76
N LEU A 69 17.50 46.14 -2.86
CA LEU A 69 18.09 45.28 -3.90
C LEU A 69 19.31 44.49 -3.39
N LYS A 70 20.12 45.09 -2.50
CA LYS A 70 21.21 44.38 -1.83
C LYS A 70 20.68 43.26 -0.93
N ARG A 71 19.67 43.56 -0.10
CA ARG A 71 19.01 42.57 0.76
C ARG A 71 18.40 41.42 -0.04
N LEU A 72 17.66 41.72 -1.10
CA LEU A 72 17.04 40.71 -1.97
C LEU A 72 18.09 39.80 -2.66
N ARG A 73 19.25 40.36 -3.05
CA ARG A 73 20.36 39.57 -3.61
C ARG A 73 20.98 38.63 -2.58
N GLU A 74 21.15 39.08 -1.35
CA GLU A 74 21.61 38.22 -0.24
C GLU A 74 20.61 37.10 0.05
N GLU A 75 19.31 37.42 0.14
CA GLU A 75 18.23 36.45 0.33
C GLU A 75 18.15 35.42 -0.82
N LEU A 76 18.35 35.85 -2.08
CA LEU A 76 18.42 34.95 -3.24
C LEU A 76 19.63 34.01 -3.16
N LEU A 77 20.78 34.50 -2.71
CA LEU A 77 22.01 33.71 -2.59
C LEU A 77 21.85 32.63 -1.51
N VAL A 78 21.26 32.99 -0.36
CA VAL A 78 20.90 32.04 0.70
C VAL A 78 19.90 30.99 0.19
N ALA A 79 18.87 31.40 -0.55
CA ALA A 79 17.89 30.47 -1.13
C ALA A 79 18.54 29.49 -2.11
N LYS A 80 19.46 29.94 -2.97
CA LYS A 80 20.21 29.08 -3.91
C LYS A 80 21.09 28.06 -3.18
N ALA A 81 21.83 28.47 -2.17
CA ALA A 81 22.65 27.57 -1.36
C ALA A 81 21.79 26.51 -0.63
N SER A 82 20.62 26.90 -0.13
CA SER A 82 19.65 25.97 0.45
C SER A 82 19.11 24.97 -0.58
N ILE A 83 18.84 25.40 -1.82
CA ILE A 83 18.41 24.50 -2.91
C ILE A 83 19.51 23.48 -3.22
N GLU A 84 20.77 23.91 -3.33
CA GLU A 84 21.90 23.00 -3.57
C GLU A 84 22.04 21.95 -2.46
N THR A 85 21.94 22.38 -1.21
CA THR A 85 22.02 21.48 -0.04
C THR A 85 20.89 20.45 -0.04
N LEU A 86 19.64 20.90 -0.25
CA LEU A 86 18.48 20.00 -0.33
C LEU A 86 18.57 19.05 -1.53
N THR A 87 19.11 19.51 -2.66
CA THR A 87 19.32 18.67 -3.84
C THR A 87 20.34 17.57 -3.55
N HIS A 88 21.43 17.91 -2.85
CA HIS A 88 22.44 16.92 -2.48
C HIS A 88 21.89 15.90 -1.46
N GLN A 89 21.17 16.36 -0.44
CA GLN A 89 20.51 15.48 0.53
C GLN A 89 19.53 14.52 -0.13
N LEU A 90 18.72 15.01 -1.08
CA LEU A 90 17.78 14.19 -1.82
C LEU A 90 18.50 13.13 -2.68
N ALA A 91 19.58 13.49 -3.36
CA ALA A 91 20.37 12.54 -4.16
C ALA A 91 21.01 11.43 -3.30
N THR A 92 21.53 11.78 -2.13
CA THR A 92 22.10 10.81 -1.18
C THR A 92 21.03 9.87 -0.65
N LEU A 93 19.87 10.41 -0.26
CA LEU A 93 18.78 9.62 0.29
C LEU A 93 18.11 8.71 -0.76
N GLU A 94 18.05 9.13 -2.02
CA GLU A 94 17.64 8.30 -3.15
C GLU A 94 18.65 7.17 -3.43
N ALA A 95 19.95 7.40 -3.25
CA ALA A 95 20.99 6.38 -3.40
C ALA A 95 21.00 5.36 -2.25
N GLU A 96 20.63 5.78 -1.05
CA GLU A 96 20.57 4.94 0.16
C GLU A 96 19.24 4.19 0.30
N SER A 97 18.19 4.60 -0.41
CA SER A 97 16.88 3.97 -0.34
C SER A 97 16.95 2.50 -0.79
N PRO A 98 16.33 1.55 -0.02
CA PRO A 98 16.20 0.16 -0.46
C PRO A 98 15.57 0.11 -1.85
N SER A 99 16.13 -0.69 -2.77
CA SER A 99 15.58 -0.81 -4.12
C SER A 99 14.13 -1.31 -4.05
N ALA A 100 13.24 -0.68 -4.82
CA ALA A 100 11.85 -1.14 -4.98
C ALA A 100 11.78 -2.63 -5.39
N GLU A 101 12.81 -3.14 -6.07
CA GLU A 101 12.92 -4.56 -6.43
C GLU A 101 13.12 -5.49 -5.21
N ILE A 102 13.83 -5.02 -4.18
CA ILE A 102 13.98 -5.77 -2.91
C ILE A 102 12.64 -5.82 -2.20
N LEU A 103 11.91 -4.70 -2.15
CA LEU A 103 10.57 -4.65 -1.58
C LEU A 103 9.62 -5.60 -2.31
N LEU A 104 9.65 -5.61 -3.64
CA LEU A 104 8.87 -6.53 -4.46
C LEU A 104 9.16 -8.00 -4.12
N LYS A 105 10.43 -8.38 -3.97
CA LYS A 105 10.81 -9.74 -3.56
C LYS A 105 10.28 -10.09 -2.17
N VAL A 106 10.40 -9.19 -1.21
CA VAL A 106 9.88 -9.40 0.15
C VAL A 106 8.36 -9.59 0.13
N ARG A 107 7.62 -8.69 -0.54
CA ARG A 107 6.15 -8.79 -0.65
C ARG A 107 5.68 -10.04 -1.38
N SER A 108 6.43 -10.47 -2.40
CA SER A 108 6.15 -11.74 -3.09
C SER A 108 6.28 -12.94 -2.15
N SER A 109 7.36 -12.98 -1.35
CA SER A 109 7.60 -14.06 -0.38
C SER A 109 6.56 -14.06 0.74
N GLU A 110 6.15 -12.88 1.22
CA GLU A 110 5.10 -12.75 2.23
C GLU A 110 3.77 -13.31 1.72
N LEU A 111 3.35 -12.95 0.49
CA LEU A 111 2.13 -13.48 -0.11
C LEU A 111 2.17 -15.01 -0.25
N GLU A 112 3.30 -15.55 -0.72
CA GLU A 112 3.50 -16.98 -0.88
C GLU A 112 3.40 -17.72 0.46
N THR A 113 4.01 -17.17 1.52
CA THR A 113 3.95 -17.72 2.87
C THR A 113 2.51 -17.77 3.39
N VAL A 114 1.76 -16.68 3.26
CA VAL A 114 0.37 -16.61 3.76
C VAL A 114 -0.54 -17.56 2.96
N ARG A 115 -0.36 -17.67 1.64
CA ARG A 115 -1.11 -18.63 0.81
C ARG A 115 -0.81 -20.07 1.18
N GLN A 116 0.44 -20.40 1.46
CA GLN A 116 0.84 -21.73 1.91
C GLN A 116 0.20 -22.08 3.26
N THR A 117 0.20 -21.15 4.22
CA THR A 117 -0.47 -21.36 5.52
C THR A 117 -2.00 -21.53 5.37
N LEU A 118 -2.63 -20.81 4.43
CA LEU A 118 -4.05 -20.99 4.14
C LEU A 118 -4.34 -22.39 3.57
N LEU A 119 -3.50 -22.87 2.65
CA LEU A 119 -3.62 -24.21 2.08
C LEU A 119 -3.50 -25.30 3.15
N GLU A 120 -2.50 -25.19 4.03
CA GLU A 120 -2.30 -26.12 5.15
C GLU A 120 -3.50 -26.15 6.10
N LEU A 121 -4.10 -24.98 6.37
CA LEU A 121 -5.32 -24.88 7.17
C LEU A 121 -6.50 -25.59 6.48
N GLU A 122 -6.67 -25.41 5.17
CA GLU A 122 -7.75 -26.04 4.40
C GLU A 122 -7.62 -27.57 4.38
N VAL A 123 -6.39 -28.09 4.28
CA VAL A 123 -6.12 -29.53 4.41
C VAL A 123 -6.50 -30.03 5.80
N ALA A 124 -6.06 -29.34 6.86
CA ALA A 124 -6.38 -29.74 8.23
C ALA A 124 -7.89 -29.71 8.52
N MET A 125 -8.63 -28.76 7.92
CA MET A 125 -10.08 -28.72 8.00
C MET A 125 -10.73 -29.92 7.31
N ALA A 126 -10.30 -30.27 6.10
CA ALA A 126 -10.83 -31.43 5.36
C ALA A 126 -10.58 -32.75 6.12
N ASP A 127 -9.42 -32.88 6.75
CA ASP A 127 -9.10 -34.04 7.61
C ASP A 127 -10.04 -34.10 8.83
N LEU A 128 -10.31 -32.97 9.49
CA LEU A 128 -11.26 -32.91 10.60
C LEU A 128 -12.71 -33.19 10.18
N GLU A 129 -13.15 -32.70 9.02
CA GLU A 129 -14.49 -32.99 8.48
C GLU A 129 -14.64 -34.49 8.18
N THR A 130 -13.57 -35.13 7.69
CA THR A 130 -13.53 -36.58 7.48
C THR A 130 -13.62 -37.34 8.81
N GLU A 131 -12.89 -36.91 9.84
CA GLU A 131 -13.01 -37.50 11.18
C GLU A 131 -14.36 -37.23 11.85
N GLN A 132 -14.98 -36.08 11.59
CA GLN A 132 -16.34 -35.80 12.04
C GLN A 132 -17.32 -36.83 11.45
N ALA A 133 -17.26 -37.06 10.14
CA ALA A 133 -18.13 -38.03 9.47
C ALA A 133 -17.91 -39.47 9.97
N ARG A 134 -16.65 -39.86 10.21
CA ARG A 134 -16.31 -41.16 10.81
C ARG A 134 -16.86 -41.31 12.22
N THR A 135 -16.67 -40.28 13.06
CA THR A 135 -17.16 -40.26 14.44
C THR A 135 -18.69 -40.30 14.50
N GLN A 136 -19.37 -39.58 13.60
CA GLN A 136 -20.82 -39.59 13.48
C GLN A 136 -21.36 -40.97 13.09
N THR A 137 -20.70 -41.63 12.15
CA THR A 137 -21.05 -43.00 11.73
C THR A 137 -20.87 -43.98 12.89
N ALA A 138 -19.70 -43.95 13.56
CA ALA A 138 -19.44 -44.80 14.72
C ALA A 138 -20.44 -44.56 15.87
N LEU A 139 -20.84 -43.31 16.10
CA LEU A 139 -21.85 -42.97 17.12
C LEU A 139 -23.20 -43.61 16.79
N SER A 140 -23.60 -43.60 15.51
CA SER A 140 -24.86 -44.23 15.06
C SER A 140 -24.84 -45.76 15.22
N GLU A 141 -23.70 -46.39 14.93
CA GLU A 141 -23.51 -47.84 15.11
C GLU A 141 -23.58 -48.24 16.59
N VAL A 142 -22.89 -47.49 17.46
CA VAL A 142 -22.92 -47.75 18.91
C VAL A 142 -24.31 -47.48 19.49
N ALA A 143 -25.04 -46.48 19.00
CA ALA A 143 -26.42 -46.26 19.39
C ALA A 143 -27.32 -47.45 19.03
N ALA A 144 -27.14 -48.05 17.85
CA ALA A 144 -27.85 -49.28 17.47
C ALA A 144 -27.47 -50.47 18.37
N GLN A 145 -26.19 -50.60 18.75
CA GLN A 145 -25.72 -51.63 19.69
C GLN A 145 -26.35 -51.48 21.08
N CYS A 146 -26.50 -50.24 21.59
CA CYS A 146 -27.21 -49.99 22.86
C CYS A 146 -28.66 -50.50 22.79
N VAL A 147 -29.37 -50.24 21.69
CA VAL A 147 -30.75 -50.69 21.49
C VAL A 147 -30.83 -52.23 21.41
N HIS A 148 -29.91 -52.85 20.67
CA HIS A 148 -29.84 -54.30 20.56
C HIS A 148 -29.52 -54.99 21.90
N ALA A 149 -28.60 -54.42 22.69
CA ALA A 149 -28.27 -54.94 24.01
C ALA A 149 -29.47 -54.84 24.98
N ALA A 150 -30.20 -53.72 24.95
CA ALA A 150 -31.41 -53.53 25.75
C ALA A 150 -32.51 -54.55 25.37
N LEU A 151 -32.75 -54.76 24.08
CA LEU A 151 -33.70 -55.78 23.59
C LEU A 151 -33.25 -57.21 23.95
N GLY A 152 -31.94 -57.48 23.92
CA GLY A 152 -31.36 -58.75 24.33
C GLY A 152 -31.59 -59.04 25.82
N GLN A 153 -31.46 -58.01 26.66
CA GLN A 153 -31.74 -58.10 28.09
C GLN A 153 -33.22 -58.41 28.37
N GLU A 154 -34.16 -57.78 27.66
CA GLU A 154 -35.60 -58.05 27.81
C GLU A 154 -35.99 -59.48 27.37
N LYS A 155 -35.28 -60.04 26.39
CA LYS A 155 -35.56 -61.38 25.83
C LYS A 155 -34.80 -62.51 26.50
N ALA A 156 -33.89 -62.21 27.44
CA ALA A 156 -33.05 -63.19 28.10
C ALA A 156 -33.88 -64.08 29.05
N LEU A 157 -33.70 -65.39 28.93
CA LEU A 157 -34.41 -66.40 29.73
C LEU A 157 -33.60 -66.89 30.95
N THR A 158 -32.33 -66.49 31.06
CA THR A 158 -31.42 -66.88 32.15
C THR A 158 -30.80 -65.65 32.79
N LEU A 159 -30.47 -65.76 34.08
CA LEU A 159 -29.82 -64.69 34.84
C LEU A 159 -28.46 -64.31 34.23
N ASP A 160 -27.68 -65.29 33.79
CA ASP A 160 -26.37 -65.07 33.17
C ASP A 160 -26.50 -64.26 31.87
N ALA A 161 -27.48 -64.58 31.01
CA ALA A 161 -27.73 -63.83 29.78
C ALA A 161 -28.21 -62.39 30.04
N ILE A 162 -28.96 -62.17 31.13
CA ILE A 162 -29.34 -60.82 31.58
C ILE A 162 -28.09 -60.03 32.00
N MET A 163 -27.18 -60.66 32.77
CA MET A 163 -25.95 -60.02 33.24
C MET A 163 -25.00 -59.67 32.09
N ASP A 164 -24.83 -60.57 31.11
CA ASP A 164 -24.00 -60.34 29.92
C ASP A 164 -24.56 -59.22 29.03
N ALA A 165 -25.88 -59.19 28.83
CA ALA A 165 -26.55 -58.12 28.09
C ALA A 165 -26.41 -56.76 28.80
N ALA A 166 -26.54 -56.73 30.12
CA ALA A 166 -26.35 -55.53 30.93
C ALA A 166 -24.91 -55.00 30.88
N ALA A 167 -23.92 -55.90 30.93
CA ALA A 167 -22.51 -55.51 30.78
C ALA A 167 -22.22 -54.94 29.39
N THR A 168 -22.78 -55.54 28.34
CA THR A 168 -22.66 -55.07 26.95
C THR A 168 -23.34 -53.71 26.76
N ALA A 169 -24.52 -53.50 27.35
CA ALA A 169 -25.22 -52.23 27.32
C ALA A 169 -24.41 -51.12 28.02
N ALA A 170 -23.86 -51.40 29.20
CA ALA A 170 -23.02 -50.45 29.93
C ALA A 170 -21.74 -50.08 29.16
N ALA A 171 -21.09 -51.05 28.51
CA ALA A 171 -19.92 -50.80 27.67
C ALA A 171 -20.26 -49.95 26.43
N SER A 172 -21.39 -50.25 25.76
CA SER A 172 -21.86 -49.50 24.59
C SER A 172 -22.22 -48.06 24.96
N GLU A 173 -22.87 -47.86 26.11
CA GLU A 173 -23.24 -46.53 26.60
C GLU A 173 -22.03 -45.65 26.94
N ARG A 174 -20.97 -46.24 27.52
CA ARG A 174 -19.69 -45.53 27.74
C ARG A 174 -19.07 -45.12 26.41
N ARG A 175 -19.02 -46.03 25.43
CA ARG A 175 -18.47 -45.72 24.11
C ARG A 175 -19.29 -44.63 23.40
N ARG A 176 -20.60 -44.61 23.59
CA ARG A 176 -21.50 -43.57 23.07
C ARG A 176 -21.17 -42.20 23.65
N SER A 177 -20.96 -42.09 24.96
CA SER A 177 -20.63 -40.82 25.60
C SER A 177 -19.23 -40.32 25.22
N GLU A 178 -18.26 -41.22 25.08
CA GLU A 178 -16.91 -40.90 24.57
C GLU A 178 -16.95 -40.36 23.15
N LEU A 179 -17.65 -41.03 22.23
CA LEU A 179 -17.82 -40.58 20.84
C LEU A 179 -18.59 -39.27 20.74
N SER A 180 -19.62 -39.07 21.57
CA SER A 180 -20.35 -37.80 21.64
C SER A 180 -19.44 -36.65 22.11
N THR A 181 -18.55 -36.91 23.06
CA THR A 181 -17.58 -35.91 23.55
C THR A 181 -16.55 -35.58 22.47
N LEU A 182 -16.05 -36.60 21.77
CA LEU A 182 -15.13 -36.43 20.65
C LEU A 182 -15.76 -35.58 19.54
N LEU A 183 -17.02 -35.85 19.18
CA LEU A 183 -17.74 -35.11 18.16
C LEU A 183 -17.87 -33.62 18.50
N GLN A 184 -18.22 -33.29 19.75
CA GLN A 184 -18.27 -31.90 20.22
C GLN A 184 -16.89 -31.21 20.16
N ASN A 185 -15.82 -31.94 20.48
CA ASN A 185 -14.46 -31.42 20.38
C ASN A 185 -14.06 -31.14 18.92
N ILE A 186 -14.42 -32.03 18.00
CA ILE A 186 -14.20 -31.88 16.55
C ILE A 186 -14.98 -30.66 16.02
N GLU A 187 -16.26 -30.51 16.38
CA GLU A 187 -17.08 -29.36 15.99
C GLU A 187 -16.49 -28.04 16.48
N LYS A 188 -16.04 -27.99 17.73
CA LYS A 188 -15.37 -26.82 18.31
C LYS A 188 -14.07 -26.50 17.57
N ALA A 189 -13.27 -27.51 17.25
CA ALA A 189 -12.03 -27.34 16.50
C ALA A 189 -12.31 -26.81 15.08
N LEU A 190 -13.31 -27.35 14.37
CA LEU A 190 -13.74 -26.85 13.06
C LEU A 190 -14.23 -25.39 13.13
N SER A 191 -14.97 -25.00 14.18
CA SER A 191 -15.38 -23.61 14.37
C SER A 191 -14.19 -22.67 14.56
N ASN A 192 -13.17 -23.10 15.31
CA ASN A 192 -11.95 -22.32 15.52
C ASN A 192 -11.14 -22.20 14.22
N LEU A 193 -10.99 -23.30 13.47
CA LEU A 193 -10.31 -23.30 12.18
C LEU A 193 -11.02 -22.42 11.16
N ASN A 194 -12.36 -22.42 11.12
CA ASN A 194 -13.13 -21.51 10.27
C ASN A 194 -12.88 -20.03 10.58
N SER A 195 -12.79 -19.68 11.87
CA SER A 195 -12.44 -18.31 12.28
C SER A 195 -11.04 -17.94 11.79
N ARG A 196 -10.08 -18.86 11.94
CA ARG A 196 -8.71 -18.68 11.46
C ARG A 196 -8.63 -18.59 9.93
N LYS A 197 -9.47 -19.33 9.21
CA LYS A 197 -9.57 -19.30 7.75
C LYS A 197 -9.96 -17.89 7.28
N ILE A 198 -10.97 -17.30 7.90
CA ILE A 198 -11.41 -15.93 7.56
C ILE A 198 -10.28 -14.92 7.82
N GLU A 199 -9.55 -15.04 8.92
CA GLU A 199 -8.39 -14.20 9.20
C GLU A 199 -7.28 -14.34 8.15
N LEU A 200 -6.93 -15.57 7.78
CA LEU A 200 -5.90 -15.83 6.77
C LEU A 200 -6.35 -15.35 5.38
N GLN A 201 -7.61 -15.50 5.01
CA GLN A 201 -8.15 -14.95 3.76
C GLN A 201 -7.98 -13.43 3.71
N ARG A 202 -8.32 -12.72 4.79
CA ARG A 202 -8.06 -11.27 4.87
C ARG A 202 -6.58 -10.93 4.79
N ALA A 203 -5.71 -11.76 5.36
CA ALA A 203 -4.26 -11.59 5.28
C ALA A 203 -3.74 -11.81 3.86
N VAL A 204 -4.28 -12.78 3.11
CA VAL A 204 -3.98 -12.98 1.68
C VAL A 204 -4.38 -11.73 0.89
N ASP A 205 -5.61 -11.24 1.05
CA ASP A 205 -6.08 -10.04 0.35
C ASP A 205 -5.18 -8.83 0.63
N GLY A 206 -4.78 -8.65 1.90
CA GLY A 206 -3.84 -7.60 2.31
C GLY A 206 -2.44 -7.75 1.70
N ALA A 207 -1.90 -8.96 1.68
CA ALA A 207 -0.61 -9.27 1.08
C ALA A 207 -0.61 -9.09 -0.45
N GLU A 208 -1.70 -9.48 -1.13
CA GLU A 208 -1.88 -9.27 -2.56
C GLU A 208 -1.89 -7.78 -2.90
N LYS A 209 -2.66 -6.99 -2.16
CA LYS A 209 -2.68 -5.53 -2.30
C LYS A 209 -1.28 -4.94 -2.10
N ALA A 210 -0.56 -5.35 -1.07
CA ALA A 210 0.81 -4.87 -0.82
C ALA A 210 1.79 -5.26 -1.95
N LEU A 211 1.65 -6.47 -2.50
CA LEU A 211 2.43 -6.91 -3.65
C LEU A 211 2.15 -6.05 -4.90
N TRP A 212 0.88 -5.72 -5.14
CA TRP A 212 0.50 -4.86 -6.26
C TRP A 212 1.08 -3.45 -6.14
N VAL A 213 1.09 -2.87 -4.93
CA VAL A 213 1.77 -1.59 -4.68
C VAL A 213 3.26 -1.69 -5.01
N ALA A 214 3.95 -2.72 -4.49
CA ALA A 214 5.38 -2.91 -4.76
C ALA A 214 5.69 -3.10 -6.26
N LYS A 215 4.82 -3.80 -7.00
CA LYS A 215 4.95 -3.93 -8.47
C LYS A 215 4.80 -2.58 -9.18
N ALA A 216 3.82 -1.78 -8.77
CA ALA A 216 3.62 -0.45 -9.32
C ALA A 216 4.85 0.45 -9.08
N ASP A 217 5.42 0.42 -7.87
CA ASP A 217 6.59 1.20 -7.50
C ASP A 217 7.83 0.83 -8.33
N VAL A 218 8.10 -0.48 -8.51
CA VAL A 218 9.21 -0.95 -9.37
C VAL A 218 9.03 -0.46 -10.80
N LEU A 219 7.82 -0.53 -11.35
CA LEU A 219 7.53 -0.05 -12.69
C LEU A 219 7.76 1.47 -12.79
N LEU A 220 7.28 2.25 -11.83
CA LEU A 220 7.49 3.69 -11.78
C LEU A 220 8.99 4.04 -11.71
N GLU A 221 9.77 3.34 -10.89
CA GLU A 221 11.23 3.53 -10.81
C GLU A 221 11.94 3.16 -12.13
N SER A 222 11.52 2.07 -12.78
CA SER A 222 12.05 1.71 -14.10
C SER A 222 11.76 2.79 -15.14
N MET A 223 10.56 3.39 -15.10
CA MET A 223 10.15 4.47 -15.99
C MET A 223 10.89 5.78 -15.72
N LYS A 224 11.25 6.10 -14.47
CA LYS A 224 12.09 7.25 -14.14
C LYS A 224 13.51 7.12 -14.71
N ARG A 225 14.04 5.90 -14.78
CA ARG A 225 15.40 5.60 -15.24
C ARG A 225 15.50 5.42 -16.77
N ALA A 226 14.43 4.97 -17.41
CA ALA A 226 14.38 4.77 -18.85
C ALA A 226 14.12 6.09 -19.60
N ALA A 227 15.13 6.59 -20.31
CA ALA A 227 15.01 7.82 -21.09
C ALA A 227 14.29 7.67 -22.47
N TRP A 228 13.65 6.52 -22.77
CA TRP A 228 13.17 6.19 -24.14
C TRP A 228 11.77 5.58 -24.22
N PHE A 229 11.05 5.92 -25.30
CA PHE A 229 9.59 5.89 -25.50
C PHE A 229 8.89 4.58 -26.02
N PRO A 230 9.53 3.49 -26.52
CA PRO A 230 8.76 2.40 -27.15
C PRO A 230 7.96 1.51 -26.17
N ASP A 231 8.56 1.05 -25.08
CA ASP A 231 7.93 0.13 -24.11
C ASP A 231 7.14 0.86 -23.00
N PHE A 232 7.20 2.19 -23.04
CA PHE A 232 6.62 3.09 -22.06
C PHE A 232 5.10 2.93 -21.93
N LYS A 233 4.37 2.77 -23.06
CA LYS A 233 2.90 2.59 -23.05
C LYS A 233 2.50 1.28 -22.35
N GLN A 234 3.30 0.21 -22.47
CA GLN A 234 2.98 -1.09 -21.88
C GLN A 234 3.27 -1.11 -20.38
N GLN A 235 4.42 -0.58 -19.96
CA GLN A 235 4.77 -0.45 -18.54
C GLN A 235 3.79 0.46 -17.78
N LEU A 236 3.33 1.53 -18.45
CA LEU A 236 2.30 2.44 -17.96
C LEU A 236 0.95 1.75 -17.75
N LYS A 237 0.51 0.91 -18.71
CA LYS A 237 -0.69 0.08 -18.56
C LYS A 237 -0.55 -0.89 -17.39
N GLN A 238 0.61 -1.53 -17.24
CA GLN A 238 0.85 -2.48 -16.15
C GLN A 238 0.86 -1.80 -14.77
N ALA A 239 1.47 -0.63 -14.64
CA ALA A 239 1.50 0.14 -13.40
C ALA A 239 0.09 0.64 -13.01
N PHE A 240 -0.70 1.09 -13.98
CA PHE A 240 -2.09 1.50 -13.75
C PHE A 240 -2.97 0.33 -13.30
N VAL A 241 -2.88 -0.83 -13.97
CA VAL A 241 -3.61 -2.05 -13.59
C VAL A 241 -3.21 -2.49 -12.17
N ALA A 242 -1.92 -2.45 -11.85
CA ALA A 242 -1.42 -2.78 -10.51
C ALA A 242 -1.96 -1.81 -9.44
N GLY A 243 -1.95 -0.50 -9.70
CA GLY A 243 -2.49 0.51 -8.78
C GLY A 243 -4.00 0.38 -8.56
N MET A 244 -4.77 0.13 -9.63
CA MET A 244 -6.20 -0.13 -9.54
C MET A 244 -6.50 -1.41 -8.74
N ALA A 245 -5.74 -2.48 -8.95
CA ALA A 245 -5.87 -3.73 -8.19
C ALA A 245 -5.50 -3.54 -6.71
N ALA A 246 -4.58 -2.63 -6.39
CA ALA A 246 -4.25 -2.25 -5.02
C ALA A 246 -5.29 -1.32 -4.37
N GLY A 247 -6.27 -0.79 -5.11
CA GLY A 247 -7.26 0.16 -4.59
C GLY A 247 -6.65 1.46 -4.06
N THR A 248 -5.46 1.83 -4.54
CA THR A 248 -4.85 3.14 -4.29
C THR A 248 -5.28 4.09 -5.40
N ILE A 249 -5.54 5.34 -5.04
CA ILE A 249 -5.68 6.42 -6.03
C ILE A 249 -4.28 6.60 -6.62
N PHE A 250 -4.06 6.02 -7.79
CA PHE A 250 -2.86 6.26 -8.59
C PHE A 250 -2.67 7.78 -8.73
N ASP A 251 -1.59 8.34 -8.18
CA ASP A 251 -1.39 9.79 -8.17
C ASP A 251 -0.94 10.29 -9.55
N PHE A 252 -1.94 10.52 -10.40
CA PHE A 252 -1.79 11.08 -11.73
C PHE A 252 -1.21 12.51 -11.76
N ARG A 253 -1.21 13.25 -10.64
CA ARG A 253 -0.79 14.67 -10.61
C ARG A 253 0.69 14.85 -10.96
N LEU A 254 1.51 13.88 -10.58
CA LEU A 254 2.95 13.87 -10.87
C LEU A 254 3.28 13.24 -12.24
N PHE A 255 2.28 12.64 -12.88
CA PHE A 255 2.45 11.69 -13.98
C PHE A 255 2.15 12.31 -15.36
N ILE A 256 1.06 13.06 -15.49
CA ILE A 256 0.64 13.70 -16.75
C ILE A 256 1.65 14.75 -17.28
N PRO A 257 2.27 15.63 -16.46
CA PRO A 257 3.17 16.69 -16.97
C PRO A 257 4.40 16.16 -17.70
N ARG A 258 4.86 14.95 -17.38
CA ARG A 258 6.05 14.32 -17.96
C ARG A 258 5.75 13.51 -19.22
N ILE A 259 4.50 13.10 -19.45
CA ILE A 259 4.06 12.26 -20.57
C ILE A 259 3.66 13.09 -21.79
N LEU A 260 2.94 14.20 -21.57
CA LEU A 260 2.35 14.97 -22.66
C LEU A 260 3.28 16.02 -23.27
N GLY A 261 4.52 16.13 -22.81
CA GLY A 261 5.50 17.07 -23.36
C GLY A 261 4.93 18.49 -23.46
N SER A 262 4.40 19.04 -22.35
CA SER A 262 3.96 20.43 -22.39
C SER A 262 5.17 21.34 -22.14
N GLU A 263 5.56 22.12 -23.13
CA GLU A 263 6.39 23.32 -23.00
C GLU A 263 5.77 24.41 -22.08
N ASN A 264 4.81 24.07 -21.22
CA ASN A 264 4.18 24.95 -20.24
C ASN A 264 4.13 24.27 -18.86
N ILE A 265 5.26 24.29 -18.16
CA ILE A 265 5.40 23.83 -16.77
C ILE A 265 4.74 24.82 -15.77
N LEU A 266 4.04 25.85 -16.25
CA LEU A 266 3.50 26.93 -15.42
C LEU A 266 2.01 26.78 -15.05
N GLN A 267 1.34 25.70 -15.44
CA GLN A 267 -0.04 25.43 -14.99
C GLN A 267 -0.17 24.04 -14.38
N PRO A 268 -0.63 23.91 -13.12
CA PRO A 268 -1.01 22.62 -12.57
C PRO A 268 -2.20 22.05 -13.37
N TYR A 269 -2.12 20.79 -13.79
CA TYR A 269 -3.23 20.09 -14.44
C TYR A 269 -4.43 20.05 -13.50
N SER A 270 -5.61 20.33 -14.05
CA SER A 270 -6.84 20.33 -13.27
C SER A 270 -7.21 18.91 -12.82
N ALA A 271 -8.02 18.79 -11.77
CA ALA A 271 -8.55 17.50 -11.34
C ALA A 271 -9.42 16.81 -12.41
N ASP A 272 -9.86 17.55 -13.43
CA ASP A 272 -10.64 17.05 -14.56
C ASP A 272 -9.75 16.41 -15.64
N ASP A 273 -8.59 16.99 -15.94
CA ASP A 273 -7.63 16.43 -16.91
C ASP A 273 -7.11 15.06 -16.45
N ILE A 274 -6.85 14.94 -15.14
CA ILE A 274 -6.43 13.70 -14.50
C ILE A 274 -7.52 12.63 -14.57
N ARG A 275 -8.79 13.03 -14.34
CA ARG A 275 -9.93 12.12 -14.48
C ARG A 275 -10.11 11.67 -15.91
N ALA A 276 -9.92 12.54 -16.89
CA ALA A 276 -10.04 12.20 -18.32
C ALA A 276 -9.00 11.15 -18.74
N VAL A 277 -7.74 11.29 -18.31
CA VAL A 277 -6.71 10.29 -18.64
C VAL A 277 -6.96 8.97 -17.91
N ARG A 278 -7.38 9.00 -16.64
CA ARG A 278 -7.80 7.81 -15.89
C ARG A 278 -8.95 7.07 -16.58
N ALA A 279 -9.95 7.80 -17.07
CA ALA A 279 -11.10 7.26 -17.78
C ALA A 279 -10.70 6.66 -19.14
N SER A 280 -9.84 7.35 -19.89
CA SER A 280 -9.33 6.85 -21.18
C SER A 280 -8.51 5.57 -21.03
N LEU A 281 -7.66 5.48 -20.00
CA LEU A 281 -6.85 4.28 -19.76
C LEU A 281 -7.70 3.09 -19.31
N ALA A 282 -8.66 3.33 -18.42
CA ALA A 282 -9.60 2.31 -17.96
C ALA A 282 -10.49 1.80 -19.11
N ALA A 283 -10.94 2.70 -20.00
CA ALA A 283 -11.69 2.34 -21.20
C ALA A 283 -10.85 1.50 -22.19
N GLU A 284 -9.59 1.87 -22.45
CA GLU A 284 -8.65 1.06 -23.27
C GLU A 284 -8.39 -0.33 -22.67
N LEU A 285 -8.55 -0.49 -21.35
CA LEU A 285 -8.26 -1.73 -20.62
C LEU A 285 -9.52 -2.54 -20.25
N GLY A 286 -10.72 -2.06 -20.61
CA GLY A 286 -11.98 -2.72 -20.24
C GLY A 286 -12.26 -2.75 -18.73
N LEU A 287 -11.67 -1.82 -17.96
CA LEU A 287 -11.82 -1.75 -16.51
C LEU A 287 -12.92 -0.75 -16.11
N PRO A 288 -13.74 -1.05 -15.09
CA PRO A 288 -14.75 -0.13 -14.59
C PRO A 288 -14.08 1.09 -13.93
N VAL A 289 -14.37 2.29 -14.44
CA VAL A 289 -13.98 3.55 -13.79
C VAL A 289 -14.94 3.77 -12.62
N LYS A 290 -14.48 3.55 -11.39
CA LYS A 290 -15.18 4.08 -10.22
C LYS A 290 -14.62 5.47 -9.92
N GLU A 291 -15.52 6.44 -9.89
CA GLU A 291 -15.26 7.85 -9.54
C GLU A 291 -14.54 7.95 -8.19
#